data_AF-A0A519IUA9-F1
#
_entry.id   AF-A0A519IUA9-F1
#
_cell.length_a   1.000
_cell.length_b   1.000
_cell.length_c   1.000
_cell.angle_alpha   90.00
_cell.angle_beta   90.00
_cell.angle_gamma   90.00
#
_symmetry.space_group_name_H-M   'P 1'
#
loop_
_entity.id
_entity.type
_entity.pdbx_description
1 polymer ?
#
loop_
_entity_poly.entity_id
_entity_poly.type
_entity_poly.pdbx_seq_one_letter_code
_entity_poly.pdbx_strand_id
1 'polypeptide(L)'
;RARVRRTWCNLLRHRLDQYAEVIFQEQYYNSPWFTEGNREFSTRLMAGFFALMEEGQQQEILKAVPVPLLTASLVGSVRETANLIRTKVLPDEDAMHQMAFSLCWDALKA
;
A
#
# COMPACT_ATOMS: atom_id res chain seq x y z
N ARG A 1 6.16 -13.09 -2.53
CA ARG A 1 7.19 -12.06 -2.21
C ARG A 1 7.53 -11.10 -3.36
N ALA A 2 8.13 -11.56 -4.48
CA ALA A 2 8.64 -10.64 -5.53
C ALA A 2 7.57 -9.74 -6.17
N ARG A 3 6.37 -10.26 -6.45
CA ARG A 3 5.21 -9.48 -6.93
C ARG A 3 4.83 -8.38 -5.94
N VAL A 4 4.63 -8.74 -4.67
CA VAL A 4 4.28 -7.79 -3.59
C VAL A 4 5.35 -6.73 -3.41
N ARG A 5 6.65 -7.09 -3.46
CA ARG A 5 7.76 -6.13 -3.42
C ARG A 5 7.67 -5.11 -4.55
N ARG A 6 7.45 -5.57 -5.79
CA ARG A 6 7.31 -4.69 -6.94
C ARG A 6 6.13 -3.74 -6.76
N THR A 7 4.98 -4.24 -6.33
CA THR A 7 3.80 -3.41 -6.05
C THR A 7 4.10 -2.37 -4.96
N TRP A 8 4.72 -2.78 -3.85
CA TRP A 8 5.08 -1.89 -2.76
C TRP A 8 6.04 -0.77 -3.21
N CYS A 9 7.10 -1.11 -3.96
CA CYS A 9 8.04 -0.12 -4.50
C CYS A 9 7.37 0.83 -5.49
N ASN A 10 6.48 0.34 -6.36
CA ASN A 10 5.74 1.17 -7.30
C ASN A 10 4.84 2.16 -6.58
N LEU A 11 4.13 1.71 -5.53
CA LEU A 11 3.29 2.58 -4.70
C LEU A 11 4.13 3.63 -3.96
N LEU A 12 5.29 3.25 -3.42
CA LEU A 12 6.20 4.18 -2.75
C LEU A 12 6.70 5.25 -3.73
N ARG A 13 7.21 4.83 -4.88
CA ARG A 13 7.72 5.74 -5.91
C ARG A 13 6.61 6.70 -6.36
N HIS A 14 5.46 6.17 -6.76
CA HIS A 14 4.30 6.99 -7.14
C HIS A 14 3.93 8.03 -6.08
N ARG A 15 3.93 7.65 -4.79
CA ARG A 15 3.63 8.58 -3.69
C ARG A 15 4.70 9.63 -3.48
N LEU A 16 5.97 9.32 -3.71
CA LEU A 16 7.08 10.29 -3.64
C LEU A 16 7.04 11.26 -4.84
N ASP A 17 6.78 10.76 -6.06
CA ASP A 17 6.70 11.61 -7.26
C ASP A 17 5.46 12.50 -7.30
N GLN A 18 4.32 12.00 -6.81
CA GLN A 18 3.00 12.63 -6.95
C GLN A 18 2.38 12.90 -5.57
N TYR A 19 3.20 13.38 -4.64
CA TYR A 19 2.82 13.47 -3.23
C TYR A 19 1.58 14.35 -3.02
N ALA A 20 1.52 15.51 -3.68
CA ALA A 20 0.39 16.43 -3.53
C ALA A 20 -0.92 15.80 -4.02
N GLU A 21 -0.88 15.10 -5.15
CA GLU A 21 -2.00 14.41 -5.75
C GLU A 21 -2.49 13.25 -4.88
N VAL A 22 -1.58 12.44 -4.33
CA VAL A 22 -1.94 11.34 -3.43
C VAL A 22 -2.57 11.88 -2.15
N ILE A 23 -2.02 12.95 -1.57
CA ILE A 23 -2.60 13.58 -0.38
C ILE A 23 -3.98 14.18 -0.68
N PHE A 24 -4.16 14.80 -1.83
CA PHE A 24 -5.48 15.27 -2.26
C PHE A 24 -6.47 14.11 -2.41
N GLN A 25 -6.08 13.00 -3.03
CA GLN A 25 -6.91 11.81 -3.15
C GLN A 25 -7.31 11.25 -1.78
N GLU A 26 -6.38 11.18 -0.82
CA GLU A 26 -6.66 10.76 0.55
C GLU A 26 -7.66 11.69 1.23
N GLN A 27 -7.50 13.01 1.08
CA GLN A 27 -8.44 13.99 1.63
C GLN A 27 -9.83 13.85 0.99
N TYR A 28 -9.88 13.72 -0.33
CA TYR A 28 -11.12 13.55 -1.08
C TYR A 28 -11.85 12.27 -0.65
N TYR A 29 -11.13 11.14 -0.55
CA TYR A 29 -11.67 9.84 -0.15
C TYR A 29 -12.31 9.86 1.25
N ASN A 30 -11.74 10.65 2.17
CA ASN A 30 -12.23 10.80 3.54
C ASN A 30 -13.23 11.95 3.72
N SER A 31 -13.63 12.62 2.63
CA SER A 31 -14.53 13.77 2.69
C SER A 31 -16.00 13.38 2.52
N PRO A 32 -16.95 14.24 2.93
CA PRO A 32 -18.37 14.07 2.62
C PRO A 32 -18.71 14.08 1.13
N TRP A 33 -17.79 14.56 0.27
CA TRP A 33 -17.97 14.61 -1.18
C TRP A 33 -17.66 13.27 -1.86
N PHE A 34 -17.13 12.29 -1.13
CA PHE A 34 -16.90 10.94 -1.65
C PHE A 34 -18.18 10.11 -1.60
N THR A 35 -18.89 10.04 -2.72
CA THR A 35 -20.18 9.36 -2.81
C THR A 35 -20.06 7.84 -2.79
N GLU A 36 -21.18 7.15 -2.57
CA GLU A 36 -21.23 5.68 -2.67
C GLU A 36 -20.82 5.18 -4.06
N GLY A 37 -21.23 5.88 -5.13
CA GLY A 37 -20.81 5.55 -6.49
C GLY A 37 -19.29 5.63 -6.67
N ASN A 38 -18.62 6.58 -6.01
CA ASN A 38 -17.15 6.66 -5.99
C ASN A 38 -16.52 5.49 -5.21
N ARG A 39 -17.14 5.03 -4.11
CA ARG A 39 -16.68 3.85 -3.34
C ARG A 39 -16.78 2.57 -4.17
N GLU A 40 -17.89 2.37 -4.87
CA GLU A 40 -18.08 1.21 -5.74
C GLU A 40 -17.05 1.20 -6.87
N PHE A 41 -16.86 2.35 -7.53
CA PHE A 41 -15.86 2.50 -8.58
C PHE A 41 -14.44 2.19 -8.07
N SER A 42 -14.06 2.74 -6.92
CA SER A 42 -12.74 2.51 -6.32
C SER A 42 -12.53 1.04 -5.92
N THR A 43 -13.57 0.39 -5.40
CA THR A 43 -13.53 -1.05 -5.09
C THR A 43 -13.28 -1.88 -6.35
N ARG A 44 -13.92 -1.53 -7.47
CA ARG A 44 -13.70 -2.21 -8.76
C ARG A 44 -12.28 -2.01 -9.28
N LEU A 45 -11.72 -0.80 -9.13
CA LEU A 45 -10.32 -0.53 -9.51
C LEU A 45 -9.33 -1.35 -8.68
N MET A 46 -9.64 -1.59 -7.40
CA MET A 46 -8.80 -2.37 -6.50
C MET A 46 -9.03 -3.89 -6.56
N ALA A 47 -10.00 -4.37 -7.35
CA ALA A 47 -10.39 -5.78 -7.39
C ALA A 47 -9.21 -6.71 -7.72
N GLY A 48 -8.38 -6.35 -8.70
CA GLY A 48 -7.20 -7.15 -9.05
C GLY A 48 -6.15 -7.22 -7.93
N PHE A 49 -6.06 -6.17 -7.10
CA PHE A 49 -5.16 -6.17 -5.94
C PHE A 49 -5.73 -7.01 -4.80
N PHE A 50 -7.05 -7.00 -4.57
CA PHE A 50 -7.68 -7.89 -3.59
C PHE A 50 -7.56 -9.36 -3.98
N ALA A 51 -7.79 -9.69 -5.26
CA ALA A 51 -7.58 -11.04 -5.77
C ALA A 51 -6.14 -11.54 -5.54
N LEU A 52 -5.13 -10.67 -5.73
CA LEU A 52 -3.74 -11.01 -5.42
C LEU A 52 -3.51 -11.38 -3.95
N MET A 53 -4.19 -10.68 -3.02
CA MET A 53 -4.08 -10.96 -1.59
C MET A 53 -4.77 -12.28 -1.23
N GLU A 54 -5.96 -12.53 -1.80
CA GLU A 54 -6.70 -13.77 -1.61
C GLU A 54 -5.92 -14.98 -2.15
N GLU A 55 -5.34 -14.88 -3.36
CA GLU A 55 -4.43 -15.90 -3.91
C GLU A 55 -3.26 -16.18 -2.96
N GLY A 56 -2.67 -15.13 -2.39
CA GLY A 56 -1.56 -15.26 -1.43
C GLY A 56 -1.95 -15.96 -0.14
N GLN A 57 -3.19 -15.81 0.32
CA GLN A 57 -3.72 -16.53 1.48
C GLN A 57 -4.01 -18.00 1.15
N GLN A 58 -4.61 -18.27 -0.01
CA GLN A 58 -4.88 -19.65 -0.46
C GLN A 58 -3.59 -20.48 -0.60
N GLN A 59 -2.47 -19.83 -0.90
CA GLN A 59 -1.14 -20.43 -1.00
C GLN A 59 -0.38 -20.45 0.34
N GLU A 60 -1.01 -20.03 1.44
CA GLU A 60 -0.38 -19.93 2.77
C GLU A 60 0.88 -19.03 2.80
N ILE A 61 0.98 -18.10 1.85
CA ILE A 61 2.09 -17.13 1.78
C ILE A 61 1.77 -15.93 2.68
N LEU A 62 0.50 -15.54 2.75
CA LEU A 62 0.02 -14.42 3.55
C LEU A 62 -0.79 -14.93 4.74
N LYS A 63 -0.70 -14.21 5.87
CA LYS A 63 -1.49 -14.52 7.07
C LYS A 63 -2.99 -14.59 6.76
N ALA A 64 -3.68 -15.55 7.36
CA ALA A 64 -5.13 -15.73 7.27
C ALA A 64 -5.91 -14.72 8.14
N VAL A 65 -5.83 -13.43 7.77
CA VAL A 65 -6.58 -12.34 8.39
C VAL A 65 -7.46 -11.64 7.33
N PRO A 66 -8.46 -10.84 7.69
CA PRO A 66 -9.27 -10.12 6.70
C PRO A 66 -8.40 -9.35 5.67
N VAL A 67 -8.67 -9.54 4.38
CA VAL A 67 -7.95 -8.89 3.27
C VAL A 67 -7.85 -7.37 3.41
N PRO A 68 -8.89 -6.65 3.92
CA PRO A 68 -8.76 -5.22 4.20
C PRO A 68 -7.64 -4.88 5.18
N LEU A 69 -7.37 -5.74 6.18
CA LEU A 69 -6.26 -5.53 7.11
C LEU A 69 -4.90 -5.75 6.43
N LEU A 70 -4.73 -6.80 5.63
CA LEU A 70 -3.51 -7.01 4.84
C LEU A 70 -3.24 -5.81 3.92
N THR A 71 -4.29 -5.33 3.26
CA THR A 71 -4.22 -4.17 2.36
C THR A 71 -3.82 -2.91 3.11
N ALA A 72 -4.48 -2.63 4.24
CA ALA A 72 -4.16 -1.49 5.09
C ALA A 72 -2.72 -1.54 5.63
N SER A 73 -2.23 -2.73 6.01
CA SER A 73 -0.84 -2.90 6.45
C SER A 73 0.17 -2.64 5.32
N LEU A 74 -0.09 -3.13 4.10
CA LEU A 74 0.79 -2.86 2.95
C LEU A 74 0.78 -1.36 2.60
N VAL A 75 -0.39 -0.79 2.33
CA VAL A 75 -0.55 0.60 1.87
C VAL A 75 -0.13 1.59 2.97
N GLY A 76 -0.47 1.29 4.23
CA GLY A 76 -0.04 2.08 5.38
C GLY A 76 1.48 2.13 5.52
N SER A 77 2.18 1.00 5.34
CA SER A 77 3.64 0.98 5.39
C SER A 77 4.28 1.84 4.29
N VAL A 78 3.70 1.83 3.08
CA VAL A 78 4.14 2.69 1.97
C VAL A 78 3.97 4.16 2.36
N ARG A 79 2.78 4.50 2.87
CA ARG A 79 2.47 5.87 3.30
C ARG A 79 3.47 6.39 4.32
N GLU A 80 3.67 5.66 5.41
CA GLU A 80 4.55 6.13 6.48
C GLU A 80 6.02 6.15 6.04
N THR A 81 6.47 5.19 5.22
CA THR A 81 7.83 5.21 4.66
C THR A 81 8.04 6.43 3.78
N ALA A 82 7.10 6.74 2.87
CA ALA A 82 7.16 7.93 2.03
C ALA A 82 7.23 9.22 2.86
N ASN A 83 6.46 9.29 3.95
CA ASN A 83 6.46 10.43 4.86
C ASN A 83 7.84 10.61 5.51
N LEU A 84 8.44 9.53 6.04
CA LEU A 84 9.77 9.56 6.67
C LEU A 84 10.88 9.97 5.70
N ILE A 85 10.82 9.50 4.45
CA ILE A 85 11.75 9.89 3.39
C ILE A 85 11.60 11.37 3.06
N ARG A 86 10.37 11.84 2.82
CA ARG A 86 10.08 13.23 2.44
C ARG A 86 10.46 14.22 3.55
N THR A 87 10.28 13.85 4.82
CA THR A 87 10.71 14.66 5.97
C THR A 87 12.19 14.52 6.29
N LYS A 88 12.95 13.77 5.48
CA LYS A 88 14.40 13.54 5.61
C LYS A 88 14.81 12.84 6.91
N VAL A 89 13.87 12.14 7.55
CA VAL A 89 14.19 11.25 8.69
C VAL A 89 14.92 10.00 8.19
N LEU A 90 14.57 9.53 6.99
CA LEU A 90 15.26 8.45 6.28
C LEU A 90 15.73 8.93 4.90
N PRO A 91 16.84 8.39 4.37
CA PRO A 91 17.28 8.68 3.00
C PRO A 91 16.40 7.97 1.94
N ASP A 92 16.24 8.60 0.77
CA ASP A 92 15.60 8.02 -0.43
C ASP A 92 16.62 7.14 -1.18
N GLU A 93 16.88 5.95 -0.62
CA GLU A 93 17.88 5.01 -1.14
C GLU A 93 17.31 3.59 -1.22
N ASP A 94 17.79 2.81 -2.19
CA ASP A 94 17.36 1.42 -2.40
C ASP A 94 17.53 0.54 -1.15
N ALA A 95 18.59 0.77 -0.38
CA ALA A 95 18.82 0.05 0.88
C ALA A 95 17.69 0.32 1.89
N MET A 96 17.22 1.56 2.01
CA MET A 96 16.07 1.90 2.86
C MET A 96 14.78 1.32 2.33
N HIS A 97 14.53 1.39 1.02
CA HIS A 97 13.35 0.78 0.42
C HIS A 97 13.27 -0.72 0.69
N GLN A 98 14.40 -1.42 0.56
CA GLN A 98 14.49 -2.85 0.83
C GLN A 98 14.24 -3.16 2.31
N MET A 99 14.79 -2.36 3.23
CA MET A 99 14.60 -2.56 4.67
C MET A 99 13.15 -2.33 5.09
N ALA A 100 12.53 -1.22 4.64
CA ALA A 100 11.14 -0.90 4.91
C ALA A 100 10.16 -1.94 4.32
N PHE A 101 10.41 -2.40 3.09
CA PHE A 101 9.64 -3.50 2.51
C PHE A 101 9.79 -4.78 3.33
N SER A 102 10.99 -5.11 3.80
CA SER A 102 11.22 -6.33 4.58
C SER A 102 10.44 -6.33 5.89
N LEU A 103 10.41 -5.18 6.59
CA LEU A 103 9.59 -5.00 7.79
C LEU A 103 8.09 -5.18 7.49
N CYS A 104 7.59 -4.57 6.42
CA CYS A 104 6.21 -4.76 5.97
C CYS A 104 5.91 -6.23 5.62
N TRP A 105 6.82 -6.87 4.88
CA TRP A 105 6.66 -8.25 4.44
C TRP A 105 6.60 -9.22 5.62
N ASP A 106 7.40 -9.02 6.67
CA ASP A 106 7.36 -9.85 7.86
C ASP A 106 6.03 -9.72 8.63
N ALA A 107 5.39 -8.54 8.60
CA ALA A 107 4.05 -8.35 9.12
C ALA A 107 2.98 -9.09 8.31
N LEU A 108 3.17 -9.27 7.00
CA LEU A 108 2.18 -9.88 6.10
C LEU A 108 2.35 -11.39 5.90
N LYS A 109 3.58 -11.89 5.86
CA LYS A 109 3.88 -13.30 5.56
C LYS A 109 3.35 -14.24 6.65
N ALA A 110 2.82 -15.40 6.27
CA ALA A 110 2.46 -16.45 7.22
C ALA A 110 3.70 -17.01 7.96
#